data_AF-A0A847NV85-F1
#
_entry.id   AF-A0A847NV85-F1
#
_cell.length_a   1.000
_cell.length_b   1.000
_cell.length_c   1.000
_cell.angle_alpha   90.00
_cell.angle_beta   90.00
_cell.angle_gamma   90.00
#
_symmetry.space_group_name_H-M   'P 1'
#
loop_
_entity.id
_entity.type
_entity.pdbx_description
1 polymer ?
#
loop_
_entity_poly.entity_id
_entity_poly.type
_entity_poly.pdbx_seq_one_letter_code
_entity_poly.pdbx_strand_id
1 'polypeptide(L)'
;MGRTICNVYFNELTLRDKILAQGGGAAAIEAKGSQYFGIINGASGIYASQDDYGTSYYYRGTKTGLNNNLIFAGMQWKIIRINGDGSVRLIYNGECPNDTCTINSTGTTTQIGTYRWSDYNNDYQYFGYMYGGTKGGTSTSRAQATSNVNSIYIKTVLDNWYVSKFQGNLSENKIVDNLFCNDRKLQSEEGGESTGPGYGKSQDTYYAAYYRLAINRTPTLRCGRKGDRFTVNDTIVGNGTLTYPVGLITADEASMAGLVIWENNTTNYLYTNQKFFTISPFYGWFSGPMYMGSVGADGTLNNDLVGNTIGIRPVISINGDVKITGTGSTSDPFKVIF
;
A
#
# COMPACT_ATOMS: atom_id res chain seq x y z
N MET A 1 20.18 -57.11 7.09
CA MET A 1 19.00 -56.24 6.95
C MET A 1 19.47 -54.80 6.95
N GLY A 2 19.54 -54.15 5.79
CA GLY A 2 19.89 -52.74 5.70
C GLY A 2 18.70 -51.88 6.10
N ARG A 3 18.86 -51.02 7.12
CA ARG A 3 17.88 -49.99 7.46
C ARG A 3 17.97 -48.87 6.41
N THR A 4 16.94 -48.73 5.59
CA THR A 4 16.75 -47.53 4.77
C THR A 4 16.40 -46.36 5.70
N ILE A 5 17.32 -45.41 5.83
CA ILE A 5 17.05 -44.15 6.51
C ILE A 5 16.25 -43.28 5.53
N CYS A 6 14.94 -43.17 5.74
CA CYS A 6 14.13 -42.15 5.07
C CYS A 6 14.38 -40.81 5.76
N ASN A 7 15.24 -39.98 5.18
CA ASN A 7 15.28 -38.56 5.52
C ASN A 7 14.04 -37.90 4.91
N VAL A 8 12.94 -37.88 5.68
CA VAL A 8 11.78 -37.06 5.34
C VAL A 8 12.16 -35.61 5.65
N TYR A 9 12.60 -34.88 4.63
CA TYR A 9 12.73 -33.43 4.73
C TYR A 9 11.31 -32.85 4.79
N PHE A 10 10.85 -32.47 5.98
CA PHE A 10 9.72 -31.56 6.10
C PHE A 10 10.20 -30.23 5.51
N ASN A 11 9.89 -29.99 4.24
CA ASN A 11 10.15 -28.70 3.62
C ASN A 11 9.22 -27.69 4.32
N GLU A 12 9.76 -26.97 5.30
CA GLU A 12 9.00 -25.94 6.01
C GLU A 12 8.51 -24.91 5.00
N LEU A 13 7.20 -24.83 4.81
CA LEU A 13 6.61 -23.91 3.85
C LEU A 13 6.93 -22.46 4.23
N THR A 14 7.38 -21.70 3.24
CA THR A 14 7.62 -20.27 3.39
C THR A 14 6.31 -19.49 3.52
N LEU A 15 6.39 -18.22 3.93
CA LEU A 15 5.23 -17.33 3.95
C LEU A 15 4.55 -17.25 2.59
N ARG A 16 5.31 -17.09 1.51
CA ARG A 16 4.77 -17.06 0.13
C ARG A 16 4.05 -18.36 -0.21
N ASP A 17 4.64 -19.51 0.10
CA ASP A 17 4.03 -20.81 -0.21
C ASP A 17 2.70 -20.99 0.52
N LYS A 18 2.64 -20.60 1.80
CA LYS A 18 1.40 -20.68 2.59
C LYS A 18 0.31 -19.74 2.07
N ILE A 19 0.67 -18.51 1.68
CA ILE A 19 -0.29 -17.57 1.08
C ILE A 19 -0.84 -18.15 -0.23
N LEU A 20 0.00 -18.63 -1.14
CA LEU A 20 -0.45 -19.21 -2.40
C LEU A 20 -1.33 -20.45 -2.18
N ALA A 21 -0.99 -21.30 -1.21
CA ALA A 21 -1.78 -22.47 -0.86
C ALA A 21 -3.21 -22.11 -0.40
N GLN A 22 -3.41 -20.98 0.30
CA GLN A 22 -4.75 -20.50 0.66
C GLN A 22 -5.63 -20.22 -0.58
N GLY A 23 -5.01 -19.87 -1.72
CA GLY A 23 -5.71 -19.63 -2.98
C GLY A 23 -5.83 -20.87 -3.89
N GLY A 24 -5.34 -22.04 -3.45
CA GLY A 24 -5.27 -23.25 -4.27
C GLY A 24 -4.01 -23.34 -5.15
N GLY A 25 -3.01 -22.50 -4.89
CA GLY A 25 -1.78 -22.38 -5.70
C GLY A 25 -1.89 -21.34 -6.82
N ALA A 26 -0.74 -20.92 -7.36
CA ALA A 26 -0.64 -19.84 -8.35
C ALA A 26 -1.55 -20.07 -9.57
N ALA A 27 -1.52 -21.27 -10.17
CA ALA A 27 -2.34 -21.61 -11.33
C ALA A 27 -3.86 -21.48 -11.06
N ALA A 28 -4.32 -21.90 -9.87
CA ALA A 28 -5.73 -21.78 -9.49
C ALA A 28 -6.13 -20.31 -9.25
N ILE A 29 -5.21 -19.49 -8.73
CA ILE A 29 -5.43 -18.06 -8.53
C ILE A 29 -5.51 -17.34 -9.88
N GLU A 30 -4.57 -17.60 -10.79
CA GLU A 30 -4.51 -16.98 -12.12
C GLU A 30 -5.71 -17.36 -12.99
N ALA A 31 -6.21 -18.60 -12.87
CA ALA A 31 -7.40 -19.08 -13.58
C ALA A 31 -8.69 -18.32 -13.22
N LYS A 32 -8.73 -17.57 -12.10
CA LYS A 32 -9.90 -16.75 -11.73
C LYS A 32 -10.11 -15.54 -12.65
N GLY A 33 -9.08 -15.13 -13.37
CA GLY A 33 -9.13 -13.97 -14.27
C GLY A 33 -9.36 -12.63 -13.56
N SER A 34 -9.58 -11.59 -14.36
CA SER A 34 -9.79 -10.23 -13.90
C SER A 34 -11.09 -10.06 -13.12
N GLN A 35 -11.03 -9.25 -12.05
CA GLN A 35 -12.18 -8.96 -11.22
C GLN A 35 -12.84 -7.65 -11.66
N TYR A 36 -14.16 -7.54 -11.43
CA TYR A 36 -14.86 -6.27 -11.60
C TYR A 36 -14.76 -5.45 -10.30
N PHE A 37 -14.34 -4.18 -10.41
CA PHE A 37 -14.08 -3.30 -9.26
C PHE A 37 -15.17 -2.23 -9.07
N GLY A 38 -16.29 -2.32 -9.80
CA GLY A 38 -17.38 -1.36 -9.71
C GLY A 38 -18.38 -1.60 -8.58
N ILE A 39 -18.38 -2.78 -7.95
CA ILE A 39 -19.35 -3.17 -6.91
C ILE A 39 -18.70 -3.94 -5.76
N ILE A 40 -19.32 -3.87 -4.59
CA ILE A 40 -19.02 -4.74 -3.45
C ILE A 40 -19.76 -6.06 -3.67
N ASN A 41 -19.03 -7.13 -3.98
CA ASN A 41 -19.63 -8.45 -4.29
C ASN A 41 -19.46 -9.50 -3.17
N GLY A 42 -18.86 -9.13 -2.04
CA GLY A 42 -18.64 -10.01 -0.89
C GLY A 42 -17.63 -11.16 -1.11
N ALA A 43 -17.10 -11.33 -2.33
CA ALA A 43 -16.17 -12.39 -2.66
C ALA A 43 -14.85 -12.20 -1.92
N SER A 44 -14.39 -13.25 -1.25
CA SER A 44 -13.13 -13.26 -0.50
C SER A 44 -12.15 -14.28 -1.07
N GLY A 45 -10.89 -13.89 -1.22
CA GLY A 45 -9.83 -14.77 -1.65
C GLY A 45 -8.60 -14.04 -2.18
N ILE A 46 -7.77 -14.78 -2.89
CA ILE A 46 -6.54 -14.30 -3.53
C ILE A 46 -6.76 -14.29 -5.04
N TYR A 47 -6.28 -13.23 -5.69
CA TYR A 47 -6.40 -12.96 -7.13
C TYR A 47 -5.05 -12.51 -7.68
N ALA A 48 -4.86 -12.63 -9.00
CA ALA A 48 -3.63 -12.25 -9.67
C ALA A 48 -3.77 -10.96 -10.49
N SER A 49 -2.69 -10.17 -10.54
CA SER A 49 -2.56 -9.02 -11.45
C SER A 49 -1.07 -8.75 -11.70
N GLN A 50 -0.76 -8.06 -12.79
CA GLN A 50 0.62 -7.62 -13.06
C GLN A 50 0.95 -6.36 -12.26
N ASP A 51 2.13 -6.31 -11.66
CA ASP A 51 2.76 -5.09 -11.12
C ASP A 51 3.99 -4.71 -11.97
N ASP A 52 4.85 -3.83 -11.45
CA ASP A 52 6.08 -3.40 -12.14
C ASP A 52 7.21 -4.46 -12.14
N TYR A 53 7.11 -5.51 -11.32
CA TYR A 53 8.11 -6.58 -11.19
C TYR A 53 7.64 -7.91 -11.81
N GLY A 54 6.34 -8.14 -11.95
CA GLY A 54 5.77 -9.35 -12.53
C GLY A 54 4.37 -9.68 -12.02
N THR A 55 4.06 -10.98 -11.92
CA THR A 55 2.77 -11.45 -11.41
C THR A 55 2.68 -11.29 -9.90
N SER A 56 1.76 -10.44 -9.44
CA SER A 56 1.39 -10.28 -8.03
C SER A 56 0.14 -11.07 -7.67
N TYR A 57 0.04 -11.44 -6.39
CA TYR A 57 -1.10 -12.16 -5.83
C TYR A 57 -1.66 -11.39 -4.64
N TYR A 58 -2.85 -10.80 -4.76
CA TYR A 58 -3.42 -9.88 -3.78
C TYR A 58 -4.64 -10.45 -3.07
N TYR A 59 -4.78 -10.11 -1.78
CA TYR A 59 -5.96 -10.41 -0.98
C TYR A 59 -7.09 -9.43 -1.32
N ARG A 60 -8.30 -9.96 -1.50
CA ARG A 60 -9.54 -9.21 -1.69
C ARG A 60 -10.64 -9.82 -0.83
N GLY A 61 -11.41 -8.99 -0.13
CA GLY A 61 -12.63 -9.46 0.55
C GLY A 61 -12.74 -9.09 2.03
N THR A 62 -13.50 -9.89 2.76
CA THR A 62 -13.95 -9.59 4.12
C THR A 62 -12.94 -10.04 5.18
N LYS A 63 -12.99 -9.43 6.37
CA LYS A 63 -12.15 -9.81 7.52
C LYS A 63 -12.30 -11.28 7.92
N THR A 64 -13.51 -11.81 7.85
CA THR A 64 -13.84 -13.18 8.29
C THR A 64 -13.58 -14.21 7.21
N GLY A 65 -13.54 -13.80 5.94
CA GLY A 65 -13.29 -14.69 4.80
C GLY A 65 -11.82 -14.82 4.41
N LEU A 66 -10.89 -14.15 5.11
CA LEU A 66 -9.48 -14.10 4.75
C LEU A 66 -8.56 -14.46 5.92
N ASN A 67 -7.46 -15.13 5.58
CA ASN A 67 -6.39 -15.50 6.51
C ASN A 67 -5.12 -14.69 6.22
N ASN A 68 -5.23 -13.36 6.32
CA ASN A 68 -4.18 -12.42 5.93
C ASN A 68 -3.56 -11.66 7.13
N ASN A 69 -3.50 -12.30 8.30
CA ASN A 69 -2.94 -11.71 9.51
C ASN A 69 -1.51 -12.19 9.74
N LEU A 70 -0.60 -11.27 10.02
CA LEU A 70 0.81 -11.57 10.31
C LEU A 70 1.25 -10.81 11.57
N ILE A 71 2.02 -11.48 12.42
CA ILE A 71 2.78 -10.88 13.52
C ILE A 71 4.26 -10.94 13.14
N PHE A 72 4.89 -9.77 13.16
CA PHE A 72 6.29 -9.59 12.79
C PHE A 72 6.85 -8.36 13.50
N ALA A 73 8.01 -8.53 14.13
CA ALA A 73 8.78 -7.47 14.78
C ALA A 73 8.00 -6.72 15.87
N GLY A 74 7.28 -7.44 16.74
CA GLY A 74 6.50 -6.84 17.81
C GLY A 74 5.29 -6.05 17.32
N MET A 75 4.82 -6.32 16.10
CA MET A 75 3.71 -5.63 15.45
C MET A 75 2.80 -6.63 14.75
N GLN A 76 1.55 -6.23 14.57
CA GLN A 76 0.56 -6.96 13.78
C GLN A 76 0.30 -6.24 12.46
N TRP A 77 0.05 -7.03 11.42
CA TRP A 77 0.00 -6.60 10.03
C TRP A 77 -1.17 -7.27 9.31
N LYS A 78 -1.72 -6.57 8.33
CA LYS A 78 -2.51 -7.21 7.27
C LYS A 78 -1.62 -7.41 6.06
N ILE A 79 -1.69 -8.59 5.47
CA ILE A 79 -1.03 -8.87 4.18
C ILE A 79 -1.91 -8.30 3.07
N ILE A 80 -1.32 -7.44 2.23
CA ILE A 80 -1.98 -6.87 1.05
C ILE A 80 -1.82 -7.83 -0.12
N ARG A 81 -0.56 -8.20 -0.42
CA ARG A 81 -0.21 -9.02 -1.59
C ARG A 81 1.17 -9.65 -1.48
N ILE A 82 1.41 -10.67 -2.29
CA ILE A 82 2.74 -11.03 -2.79
C ILE A 82 3.01 -10.12 -4.01
N ASN A 83 4.12 -9.40 -4.00
CA ASN A 83 4.58 -8.56 -5.11
C ASN A 83 5.16 -9.42 -6.25
N GLY A 84 5.36 -8.85 -7.42
CA GLY A 84 5.90 -9.58 -8.59
C GLY A 84 7.31 -10.14 -8.41
N ASP A 85 8.10 -9.58 -7.50
CA ASP A 85 9.42 -10.07 -7.10
C ASP A 85 9.36 -11.19 -6.03
N GLY A 86 8.15 -11.57 -5.60
CA GLY A 86 7.92 -12.59 -4.58
C GLY A 86 7.98 -12.10 -3.14
N SER A 87 8.29 -10.82 -2.89
CA SER A 87 8.21 -10.22 -1.56
C SER A 87 6.75 -10.07 -1.10
N VAL A 88 6.51 -10.00 0.21
CA VAL A 88 5.16 -9.90 0.78
C VAL A 88 4.93 -8.49 1.34
N ARG A 89 3.95 -7.80 0.78
CA ARG A 89 3.58 -6.42 1.13
C ARG A 89 2.59 -6.39 2.29
N LEU A 90 2.92 -5.62 3.32
CA LEU A 90 2.24 -5.57 4.60
C LEU A 90 1.77 -4.16 4.92
N ILE A 91 0.56 -4.01 5.48
CA ILE A 91 0.09 -2.75 6.07
C ILE A 91 -0.05 -2.89 7.59
N TYR A 92 0.48 -1.92 8.31
CA TYR A 92 0.46 -1.86 9.77
C TYR A 92 -0.97 -1.98 10.31
N ASN A 93 -1.13 -2.76 11.38
CA ASN A 93 -2.40 -2.98 12.07
C ASN A 93 -2.29 -2.83 13.59
N GLY A 94 -1.16 -2.35 14.10
CA GLY A 94 -0.93 -2.06 15.52
C GLY A 94 0.30 -2.72 16.12
N GLU A 95 0.63 -2.31 17.34
CA GLU A 95 1.66 -2.95 18.15
C GLU A 95 1.19 -4.35 18.62
N CYS A 96 2.16 -5.23 18.81
CA CYS A 96 2.00 -6.58 19.34
C CYS A 96 3.23 -6.94 20.19
N PRO A 97 3.39 -6.34 21.37
CA PRO A 97 4.58 -6.54 22.20
C PRO A 97 4.84 -8.04 22.45
N ASN A 98 6.10 -8.46 22.31
CA ASN A 98 6.53 -9.86 22.45
C ASN A 98 5.78 -10.84 21.54
N ASP A 99 5.29 -10.38 20.38
CA ASP A 99 4.57 -11.17 19.38
C ASP A 99 3.37 -11.96 19.95
N THR A 100 2.78 -11.40 21.01
CA THR A 100 1.67 -11.98 21.78
C THR A 100 0.58 -10.93 21.96
N CYS A 101 -0.40 -10.94 21.06
CA CYS A 101 -1.53 -10.01 21.10
C CYS A 101 -2.75 -10.62 20.41
N THR A 102 -3.91 -9.99 20.62
CA THR A 102 -5.10 -10.23 19.79
C THR A 102 -5.04 -9.34 18.55
N ILE A 103 -5.39 -9.89 17.40
CA ILE A 103 -5.42 -9.13 16.15
C ILE A 103 -6.51 -8.05 16.23
N ASN A 104 -6.10 -6.81 15.98
CA ASN A 104 -6.99 -5.66 15.93
C ASN A 104 -7.93 -5.78 14.73
N SER A 105 -9.22 -5.56 14.98
CA SER A 105 -10.22 -5.40 13.93
C SER A 105 -10.44 -3.93 13.57
N THR A 106 -10.41 -3.04 14.57
CA THR A 106 -10.72 -1.61 14.44
C THR A 106 -9.99 -0.81 15.52
N GLY A 107 -9.99 0.51 15.41
CA GLY A 107 -9.56 1.44 16.46
C GLY A 107 -8.29 2.20 16.14
N THR A 108 -7.99 3.20 16.97
CA THR A 108 -6.87 4.14 16.81
C THR A 108 -5.49 3.46 16.84
N THR A 109 -5.39 2.26 17.40
CA THR A 109 -4.16 1.46 17.43
C THR A 109 -3.79 0.86 16.07
N THR A 110 -4.70 0.88 15.08
CA THR A 110 -4.43 0.36 13.73
C THR A 110 -3.57 1.31 12.86
N GLN A 111 -3.18 2.45 13.40
CA GLN A 111 -2.41 3.52 12.76
C GLN A 111 -1.36 4.06 13.73
N ILE A 112 -0.31 4.70 13.22
CA ILE A 112 0.81 5.23 14.04
C ILE A 112 0.58 6.66 14.54
N GLY A 113 -0.63 7.18 14.32
CA GLY A 113 -1.03 8.55 14.61
C GLY A 113 -1.78 9.16 13.43
N THR A 114 -2.15 10.43 13.61
CA THR A 114 -2.86 11.21 12.60
C THR A 114 -2.05 12.45 12.26
N TYR A 115 -1.90 12.74 10.97
CA TYR A 115 -1.05 13.81 10.47
C TYR A 115 -1.69 14.48 9.26
N ARG A 116 -1.30 15.73 8.97
CA ARG A 116 -1.63 16.36 7.70
C ARG A 116 -0.75 15.80 6.60
N TRP A 117 -1.29 15.70 5.39
CA TRP A 117 -0.47 15.37 4.22
C TRP A 117 0.54 16.48 3.93
N SER A 118 0.05 17.72 3.86
CA SER A 118 0.87 18.89 3.63
C SER A 118 0.28 20.08 4.37
N ASP A 119 1.15 20.92 4.94
CA ASP A 119 0.77 22.25 5.42
C ASP A 119 0.60 23.26 4.27
N TYR A 120 1.05 22.90 3.06
CA TYR A 120 0.96 23.72 1.86
C TYR A 120 -0.08 23.16 0.89
N ASN A 121 -0.97 24.02 0.43
CA ASN A 121 -2.01 23.71 -0.56
C ASN A 121 -2.04 24.72 -1.72
N ASN A 122 -1.00 25.55 -1.85
CA ASN A 122 -0.87 26.60 -2.86
C ASN A 122 -0.28 26.10 -4.19
N ASP A 123 0.12 24.82 -4.27
CA ASP A 123 0.75 24.24 -5.45
C ASP A 123 0.54 22.72 -5.53
N TYR A 124 0.35 22.18 -6.74
CA TYR A 124 0.16 20.74 -6.94
C TYR A 124 1.42 19.88 -6.74
N GLN A 125 2.60 20.47 -6.57
CA GLN A 125 3.79 19.72 -6.16
C GLN A 125 3.59 19.00 -4.83
N TYR A 126 2.77 19.55 -3.93
CA TYR A 126 2.53 19.01 -2.58
C TYR A 126 1.63 17.76 -2.54
N PHE A 127 1.13 17.28 -3.68
CA PHE A 127 0.61 15.91 -3.81
C PHE A 127 1.71 14.83 -3.74
N GLY A 128 2.96 15.25 -3.90
CA GLY A 128 4.13 14.38 -3.84
C GLY A 128 4.36 13.76 -2.47
N TYR A 129 4.66 12.46 -2.44
CA TYR A 129 5.36 11.85 -1.29
C TYR A 129 6.75 12.49 -1.10
N MET A 130 7.37 12.82 -2.23
CA MET A 130 8.44 13.81 -2.35
C MET A 130 8.06 14.82 -3.42
N TYR A 131 8.48 16.07 -3.28
CA TYR A 131 8.16 17.17 -4.17
C TYR A 131 9.42 17.93 -4.58
N GLY A 132 9.33 18.72 -5.65
CA GLY A 132 10.43 19.59 -6.06
C GLY A 132 10.22 21.06 -5.77
N GLY A 133 11.07 21.91 -6.32
CA GLY A 133 11.02 23.36 -6.08
C GLY A 133 11.33 23.77 -4.63
N THR A 134 11.04 25.03 -4.31
CA THR A 134 11.27 25.59 -2.96
C THR A 134 10.11 25.26 -2.03
N LYS A 135 10.39 24.88 -0.78
CA LYS A 135 9.38 24.67 0.26
C LYS A 135 8.51 25.91 0.45
N GLY A 136 7.19 25.74 0.41
CA GLY A 136 6.20 26.83 0.46
C GLY A 136 6.06 27.63 -0.84
N GLY A 137 6.94 27.40 -1.82
CA GLY A 137 6.92 28.07 -3.11
C GLY A 137 5.90 27.48 -4.09
N THR A 138 5.88 28.07 -5.29
CA THR A 138 5.07 27.67 -6.43
C THR A 138 5.99 27.13 -7.53
N SER A 139 5.66 25.96 -8.06
CA SER A 139 6.37 25.35 -9.16
C SER A 139 6.00 26.02 -10.49
N THR A 140 6.97 26.16 -11.38
CA THR A 140 6.80 26.79 -12.70
C THR A 140 6.71 25.76 -13.83
N SER A 141 6.97 24.49 -13.54
CA SER A 141 6.85 23.40 -14.50
C SER A 141 6.57 22.06 -13.83
N ARG A 142 6.06 21.12 -14.62
CA ARG A 142 5.82 19.75 -14.18
C ARG A 142 7.10 19.03 -13.76
N ALA A 143 8.18 19.23 -14.51
CA ALA A 143 9.49 18.65 -14.21
C ALA A 143 10.01 19.13 -12.85
N GLN A 144 9.85 20.43 -12.54
CA GLN A 144 10.21 20.97 -11.24
C GLN A 144 9.30 20.41 -10.13
N ALA A 145 7.98 20.38 -10.31
CA ALA A 145 7.05 19.88 -9.30
C ALA A 145 7.31 18.43 -8.89
N THR A 146 7.81 17.60 -9.82
CA THR A 146 8.02 16.17 -9.61
C THR A 146 9.48 15.73 -9.52
N SER A 147 10.42 16.64 -9.20
CA SER A 147 11.85 16.28 -9.14
C SER A 147 12.27 15.53 -7.88
N ASN A 148 11.38 15.38 -6.88
CA ASN A 148 11.59 14.61 -5.65
C ASN A 148 12.80 15.04 -4.81
N VAL A 149 13.13 16.33 -4.78
CA VAL A 149 14.26 16.83 -3.99
C VAL A 149 13.93 17.04 -2.51
N ASN A 150 12.66 17.24 -2.17
CA ASN A 150 12.19 17.47 -0.81
C ASN A 150 11.19 16.39 -0.38
N SER A 151 11.26 15.96 0.88
CA SER A 151 10.27 15.05 1.47
C SER A 151 9.06 15.83 1.99
N ILE A 152 7.85 15.28 1.81
CA ILE A 152 6.67 15.80 2.52
C ILE A 152 6.70 15.36 3.99
N TYR A 153 5.93 16.04 4.86
CA TYR A 153 5.95 15.78 6.30
C TYR A 153 5.59 14.33 6.66
N ILE A 154 4.60 13.73 6.00
CA ILE A 154 4.24 12.32 6.20
C ILE A 154 5.42 11.38 5.95
N LYS A 155 6.26 11.65 4.95
CA LYS A 155 7.43 10.84 4.69
C LYS A 155 8.40 10.88 5.87
N THR A 156 8.64 12.07 6.44
CA THR A 156 9.47 12.21 7.65
C THR A 156 8.90 11.44 8.84
N VAL A 157 7.57 11.43 9.01
CA VAL A 157 6.90 10.64 10.06
C VAL A 157 7.14 9.13 9.86
N LEU A 158 7.02 8.63 8.63
CA LEU A 158 7.27 7.23 8.30
C LEU A 158 8.75 6.84 8.46
N ASP A 159 9.67 7.70 8.02
CA ASP A 159 11.12 7.47 8.17
C ASP A 159 11.51 7.35 9.65
N ASN A 160 11.03 8.29 10.49
CA ASN A 160 11.27 8.26 11.93
C ASN A 160 10.67 7.03 12.60
N TRP A 161 9.46 6.65 12.19
CA TRP A 161 8.81 5.44 12.69
C TRP A 161 9.62 4.19 12.32
N TYR A 162 10.06 4.07 11.06
CA TYR A 162 10.87 2.94 10.60
C TYR A 162 12.16 2.81 11.42
N VAL A 163 12.90 3.92 11.58
CA VAL A 163 14.11 3.97 12.39
C VAL A 163 13.84 3.47 13.81
N SER A 164 12.79 3.97 14.46
CA SER A 164 12.47 3.60 15.84
C SER A 164 12.10 2.13 16.03
N LYS A 165 11.61 1.47 14.97
CA LYS A 165 11.08 0.10 15.03
C LYS A 165 12.05 -0.95 14.51
N PHE A 166 12.86 -0.62 13.51
CA PHE A 166 13.67 -1.61 12.81
C PHE A 166 15.16 -1.35 12.86
N GLN A 167 15.62 -0.10 12.91
CA GLN A 167 17.04 0.18 12.76
C GLN A 167 17.87 -0.51 13.84
N GLY A 168 18.78 -1.39 13.42
CA GLY A 168 19.63 -2.18 14.33
C GLY A 168 18.96 -3.39 14.97
N ASN A 169 17.69 -3.70 14.64
CA ASN A 169 16.98 -4.90 15.06
C ASN A 169 17.14 -6.03 14.03
N LEU A 170 17.19 -7.29 14.50
CA LEU A 170 17.30 -8.47 13.63
C LEU A 170 16.17 -8.58 12.59
N SER A 171 15.00 -8.01 12.88
CA SER A 171 13.86 -7.90 11.97
C SER A 171 14.14 -7.08 10.72
N GLU A 172 15.03 -6.09 10.78
CA GLU A 172 15.37 -5.26 9.62
C GLU A 172 15.88 -6.11 8.44
N ASN A 173 16.64 -7.17 8.72
CA ASN A 173 17.19 -8.09 7.71
C ASN A 173 16.12 -8.89 6.94
N LYS A 174 14.86 -8.88 7.40
CA LYS A 174 13.74 -9.53 6.70
C LYS A 174 12.96 -8.56 5.83
N ILE A 175 13.14 -7.26 6.02
CA ILE A 175 12.53 -6.20 5.19
C ILE A 175 13.34 -6.08 3.91
N VAL A 176 12.65 -5.93 2.78
CA VAL A 176 13.27 -5.81 1.47
C VAL A 176 12.91 -4.49 0.82
N ASP A 177 13.80 -3.98 -0.02
CA ASP A 177 13.48 -2.86 -0.88
C ASP A 177 12.41 -3.27 -1.89
N ASN A 178 11.33 -2.49 -1.97
CA ASN A 178 10.25 -2.69 -2.92
C ASN A 178 9.57 -1.34 -3.21
N LEU A 179 8.92 -1.26 -4.36
CA LEU A 179 8.36 -0.04 -4.91
C LEU A 179 7.15 0.50 -4.11
N PHE A 180 7.17 1.80 -3.81
CA PHE A 180 6.01 2.57 -3.34
C PHE A 180 5.59 3.59 -4.40
N CYS A 181 4.36 3.50 -4.87
CA CYS A 181 3.90 4.27 -6.01
C CYS A 181 3.03 5.47 -5.61
N ASN A 182 3.57 6.68 -5.66
CA ASN A 182 2.78 7.89 -5.44
C ASN A 182 1.91 8.26 -6.66
N ASP A 183 2.23 7.73 -7.84
CA ASP A 183 1.49 7.90 -9.10
C ASP A 183 0.90 9.29 -9.33
N ARG A 184 1.74 10.31 -9.52
CA ARG A 184 1.25 11.64 -9.88
C ARG A 184 0.85 11.73 -11.36
N LYS A 185 0.71 10.61 -12.09
CA LYS A 185 0.22 10.61 -13.47
C LYS A 185 -1.14 11.32 -13.54
N LEU A 186 -1.34 12.16 -14.54
CA LEU A 186 -2.58 12.90 -14.77
C LEU A 186 -3.62 11.98 -15.40
N GLN A 187 -4.90 12.28 -15.20
CA GLN A 187 -5.96 11.47 -15.82
C GLN A 187 -5.89 11.47 -17.35
N SER A 188 -5.45 12.57 -17.97
CA SER A 188 -5.31 12.67 -19.42
C SER A 188 -4.22 11.77 -19.99
N GLU A 189 -3.21 11.44 -19.18
CA GLU A 189 -2.17 10.48 -19.54
C GLU A 189 -2.68 9.01 -19.47
N GLU A 190 -3.91 8.80 -18.96
CA GLU A 190 -4.64 7.52 -18.97
C GLU A 190 -5.81 7.51 -20.00
N GLY A 191 -5.96 8.57 -20.79
CA GLY A 191 -7.06 8.71 -21.75
C GLY A 191 -8.33 9.38 -21.21
N GLY A 192 -8.29 9.92 -19.99
CA GLY A 192 -9.32 10.80 -19.45
C GLY A 192 -9.28 12.22 -20.04
N GLU A 193 -10.20 13.08 -19.60
CA GLU A 193 -10.23 14.47 -20.04
C GLU A 193 -8.98 15.25 -19.64
N SER A 194 -8.51 16.13 -20.53
CA SER A 194 -7.41 17.03 -20.21
C SER A 194 -7.83 18.05 -19.15
N THR A 195 -7.18 17.98 -18.00
CA THR A 195 -7.28 18.98 -16.94
C THR A 195 -5.98 19.80 -16.86
N GLY A 196 -5.71 20.39 -15.71
CA GLY A 196 -4.50 21.12 -15.42
C GLY A 196 -3.24 20.25 -15.36
N PRO A 197 -2.06 20.90 -15.31
CA PRO A 197 -0.81 20.26 -15.65
C PRO A 197 -0.10 19.57 -14.47
N GLY A 198 -0.70 19.55 -13.26
CA GLY A 198 -0.09 18.96 -12.07
C GLY A 198 1.14 19.70 -11.55
N TYR A 199 1.25 21.00 -11.84
CA TYR A 199 2.19 21.93 -11.24
C TYR A 199 1.53 23.31 -11.17
N GLY A 200 2.07 24.21 -10.37
CA GLY A 200 1.38 25.47 -10.07
C GLY A 200 0.02 25.18 -9.42
N LYS A 201 -0.86 26.18 -9.50
CA LYS A 201 -2.27 26.02 -9.13
C LYS A 201 -3.16 26.99 -9.92
N SER A 202 -3.01 26.98 -11.23
CA SER A 202 -3.74 27.88 -12.15
C SER A 202 -4.97 27.24 -12.78
N GLN A 203 -5.10 25.91 -12.73
CA GLN A 203 -6.21 25.14 -13.31
C GLN A 203 -6.53 23.95 -12.42
N ASP A 204 -7.77 23.45 -12.44
CA ASP A 204 -8.13 22.21 -11.75
C ASP A 204 -7.29 21.06 -12.29
N THR A 205 -6.78 20.17 -11.45
CA THR A 205 -5.97 19.03 -11.89
C THR A 205 -6.52 17.74 -11.31
N TYR A 206 -6.72 16.74 -12.18
CA TYR A 206 -7.16 15.40 -11.81
C TYR A 206 -6.07 14.37 -12.15
N TYR A 207 -5.90 13.40 -11.25
CA TYR A 207 -4.86 12.38 -11.35
C TYR A 207 -5.43 11.04 -11.83
N ALA A 208 -4.54 10.18 -12.30
CA ALA A 208 -4.86 8.88 -12.88
C ALA A 208 -5.65 7.99 -11.92
N ALA A 209 -5.38 8.05 -10.61
CA ALA A 209 -6.15 7.31 -9.61
C ALA A 209 -7.64 7.73 -9.58
N TYR A 210 -7.96 9.02 -9.76
CA TYR A 210 -9.36 9.45 -9.91
C TYR A 210 -9.99 8.76 -11.11
N TYR A 211 -9.38 8.86 -12.27
CA TYR A 211 -9.93 8.28 -13.50
C TYR A 211 -10.10 6.76 -13.42
N ARG A 212 -9.08 6.03 -12.92
CA ARG A 212 -9.14 4.58 -12.75
C ARG A 212 -10.22 4.14 -11.78
N LEU A 213 -10.41 4.86 -10.67
CA LEU A 213 -11.27 4.41 -9.57
C LEU A 213 -12.69 4.96 -9.65
N ALA A 214 -12.85 6.24 -10.00
CA ALA A 214 -14.13 6.93 -10.09
C ALA A 214 -14.87 6.63 -11.39
N ILE A 215 -14.15 6.67 -12.51
CA ILE A 215 -14.74 6.65 -13.85
C ILE A 215 -14.71 5.23 -14.43
N ASN A 216 -13.52 4.64 -14.59
CA ASN A 216 -13.37 3.40 -15.35
C ASN A 216 -13.51 2.12 -14.52
N ARG A 217 -13.34 2.20 -13.19
CA ARG A 217 -13.31 1.03 -12.29
C ARG A 217 -12.23 0.01 -12.67
N THR A 218 -11.05 0.50 -13.05
CA THR A 218 -9.89 -0.29 -13.51
C THR A 218 -8.64 0.03 -12.67
N PRO A 219 -8.60 -0.35 -11.38
CA PRO A 219 -7.40 -0.19 -10.56
C PRO A 219 -6.23 -0.99 -11.13
N THR A 220 -5.00 -0.56 -10.81
CA THR A 220 -3.76 -1.21 -11.27
C THR A 220 -2.71 -1.29 -10.17
N LEU A 221 -1.88 -2.35 -10.21
CA LEU A 221 -0.67 -2.45 -9.37
C LEU A 221 0.57 -1.84 -10.03
N ARG A 222 0.46 -1.39 -11.29
CA ARG A 222 1.56 -0.76 -12.02
C ARG A 222 1.66 0.73 -11.74
N CYS A 223 2.87 1.20 -11.58
CA CYS A 223 3.14 2.62 -11.36
C CYS A 223 3.44 3.34 -12.66
N GLY A 224 2.60 4.32 -13.02
CA GLY A 224 2.61 4.95 -14.34
C GLY A 224 3.86 5.76 -14.69
N ARG A 225 4.59 6.26 -13.69
CA ARG A 225 5.76 7.14 -13.89
C ARG A 225 6.95 6.68 -13.08
N LYS A 226 8.10 6.45 -13.72
CA LYS A 226 9.35 6.02 -13.02
C LYS A 226 9.76 6.96 -11.90
N GLY A 227 9.60 8.27 -12.08
CA GLY A 227 9.88 9.26 -11.03
C GLY A 227 9.03 9.08 -9.77
N ASP A 228 7.86 8.46 -9.85
CA ASP A 228 6.96 8.21 -8.71
C ASP A 228 7.08 6.78 -8.14
N ARG A 229 8.07 5.99 -8.62
CA ARG A 229 8.39 4.64 -8.16
C ARG A 229 9.44 4.68 -7.06
N PHE A 230 9.02 5.02 -5.86
CA PHE A 230 9.92 5.21 -4.73
C PHE A 230 10.50 3.88 -4.24
N THR A 231 11.83 3.79 -4.27
CA THR A 231 12.64 2.64 -3.84
C THR A 231 13.90 3.14 -3.14
N VAL A 232 14.59 2.28 -2.40
CA VAL A 232 15.85 2.62 -1.72
C VAL A 232 17.04 2.47 -2.66
N ASN A 233 17.23 1.28 -3.22
CA ASN A 233 18.40 0.92 -4.03
C ASN A 233 18.04 0.57 -5.48
N ASP A 234 16.82 0.10 -5.73
CA ASP A 234 16.39 -0.24 -7.09
C ASP A 234 16.23 1.01 -7.96
N THR A 235 17.15 1.21 -8.90
CA THR A 235 17.13 2.29 -9.90
C THR A 235 16.77 1.78 -11.30
N ILE A 236 16.54 0.48 -11.46
CA ILE A 236 16.17 -0.14 -12.73
C ILE A 236 14.66 0.05 -12.92
N VAL A 237 13.86 -0.48 -12.00
CA VAL A 237 12.40 -0.34 -12.01
C VAL A 237 12.00 0.92 -11.24
N GLY A 238 12.60 1.14 -10.08
CA GLY A 238 12.38 2.28 -9.18
C GLY A 238 13.23 3.53 -9.45
N ASN A 239 13.14 4.50 -8.55
CA ASN A 239 13.84 5.79 -8.61
C ASN A 239 15.01 5.94 -7.63
N GLY A 240 15.17 5.03 -6.66
CA GLY A 240 16.27 5.02 -5.70
C GLY A 240 16.35 6.24 -4.77
N THR A 241 15.25 6.96 -4.54
CA THR A 241 15.28 8.20 -3.74
C THR A 241 14.87 8.01 -2.27
N LEU A 242 14.42 6.82 -1.86
CA LEU A 242 14.08 6.56 -0.47
C LEU A 242 15.33 6.29 0.37
N THR A 243 15.28 6.71 1.62
CA THR A 243 16.27 6.33 2.63
C THR A 243 15.91 5.01 3.30
N TYR A 244 14.60 4.79 3.54
CA TYR A 244 14.08 3.58 4.18
C TYR A 244 12.95 2.97 3.33
N PRO A 245 12.81 1.62 3.33
CA PRO A 245 11.82 0.91 2.50
C PRO A 245 10.43 0.94 3.15
N VAL A 246 9.90 2.15 3.38
CA VAL A 246 8.58 2.40 3.98
C VAL A 246 7.78 3.42 3.18
N GLY A 247 6.48 3.17 3.04
CA GLY A 247 5.54 4.07 2.39
C GLY A 247 4.12 3.84 2.87
N LEU A 248 3.14 4.08 1.99
CA LEU A 248 1.72 3.84 2.24
C LEU A 248 1.11 2.99 1.12
N ILE A 249 -0.07 2.47 1.39
CA ILE A 249 -0.90 1.78 0.41
C ILE A 249 -1.38 2.75 -0.68
N THR A 250 -1.54 2.29 -1.91
CA THR A 250 -2.18 3.08 -2.97
C THR A 250 -3.70 2.99 -2.91
N ALA A 251 -4.41 3.97 -3.49
CA ALA A 251 -5.86 3.89 -3.63
C ALA A 251 -6.26 2.70 -4.53
N ASP A 252 -5.45 2.38 -5.53
CA ASP A 252 -5.63 1.20 -6.38
C ASP A 252 -5.50 -0.11 -5.59
N GLU A 253 -4.49 -0.26 -4.73
CA GLU A 253 -4.35 -1.42 -3.84
C GLU A 253 -5.55 -1.56 -2.90
N ALA A 254 -6.07 -0.45 -2.39
CA ALA A 254 -7.29 -0.43 -1.57
C ALA A 254 -8.54 -0.87 -2.38
N SER A 255 -8.65 -0.48 -3.65
CA SER A 255 -9.72 -0.95 -4.53
C SER A 255 -9.57 -2.43 -4.87
N MET A 256 -8.33 -2.89 -5.09
CA MET A 256 -8.03 -4.30 -5.34
C MET A 256 -8.39 -5.19 -4.14
N ALA A 257 -8.18 -4.68 -2.93
CA ALA A 257 -8.64 -5.30 -1.68
C ALA A 257 -10.17 -5.45 -1.57
N GLY A 258 -10.94 -4.84 -2.47
CA GLY A 258 -12.40 -4.95 -2.54
C GLY A 258 -13.16 -3.75 -1.99
N LEU A 259 -12.47 -2.63 -1.73
CA LEU A 259 -13.15 -1.36 -1.52
C LEU A 259 -13.61 -0.77 -2.85
N VAL A 260 -14.71 -0.04 -2.81
CA VAL A 260 -15.27 0.63 -3.98
C VAL A 260 -15.39 2.11 -3.65
N ILE A 261 -15.03 2.95 -4.62
CA ILE A 261 -15.07 4.40 -4.44
C ILE A 261 -16.51 4.84 -4.08
N TRP A 262 -16.64 5.64 -3.04
CA TRP A 262 -17.90 6.20 -2.52
C TRP A 262 -18.94 5.18 -2.00
N GLU A 263 -18.55 3.92 -1.84
CA GLU A 263 -19.41 2.87 -1.28
C GLU A 263 -18.88 2.38 0.07
N ASN A 264 -19.76 2.32 1.08
CA ASN A 264 -19.39 1.90 2.43
C ASN A 264 -19.15 0.39 2.48
N ASN A 265 -18.02 -0.04 3.06
CA ASN A 265 -17.71 -1.46 3.24
C ASN A 265 -17.02 -1.75 4.59
N THR A 266 -17.83 -1.84 5.65
CA THR A 266 -17.34 -2.13 7.00
C THR A 266 -16.90 -3.60 7.20
N THR A 267 -17.14 -4.47 6.21
CA THR A 267 -16.73 -5.89 6.29
C THR A 267 -15.32 -6.13 5.75
N ASN A 268 -14.79 -5.21 4.94
CA ASN A 268 -13.50 -5.35 4.27
C ASN A 268 -12.32 -5.48 5.25
N TYR A 269 -11.28 -6.22 4.89
CA TYR A 269 -10.13 -6.40 5.79
C TYR A 269 -9.30 -5.12 6.04
N LEU A 270 -9.39 -4.11 5.16
CA LEU A 270 -8.77 -2.81 5.36
C LEU A 270 -9.59 -1.86 6.25
N TYR A 271 -10.87 -2.17 6.50
CA TYR A 271 -11.71 -1.35 7.37
C TYR A 271 -11.20 -1.38 8.81
N THR A 272 -10.94 -0.21 9.41
CA THR A 272 -10.47 -0.11 10.80
C THR A 272 -11.35 0.77 11.67
N ASN A 273 -12.51 1.22 11.19
CA ASN A 273 -13.30 2.28 11.82
C ASN A 273 -12.48 3.55 12.09
N GLN A 274 -11.41 3.76 11.33
CA GLN A 274 -10.56 4.94 11.37
C GLN A 274 -10.31 5.39 9.94
N LYS A 275 -9.97 6.66 9.81
CA LYS A 275 -9.69 7.27 8.53
C LYS A 275 -8.19 7.29 8.29
N PHE A 276 -7.72 6.83 7.13
CA PHE A 276 -6.29 6.87 6.79
C PHE A 276 -6.02 7.32 5.36
N PHE A 277 -4.89 8.01 5.15
CA PHE A 277 -4.44 8.40 3.82
C PHE A 277 -3.89 7.21 3.03
N THR A 278 -4.14 7.22 1.72
CA THR A 278 -3.35 6.47 0.75
C THR A 278 -2.26 7.38 0.17
N ILE A 279 -1.25 6.81 -0.48
CA ILE A 279 -0.21 7.61 -1.16
C ILE A 279 -0.70 8.24 -2.46
N SER A 280 -1.90 7.90 -2.97
CA SER A 280 -2.35 8.29 -4.31
C SER A 280 -3.01 9.69 -4.32
N PRO A 281 -2.53 10.65 -5.11
CA PRO A 281 -3.24 11.90 -5.39
C PRO A 281 -4.57 11.63 -6.09
N PHE A 282 -5.58 12.46 -5.83
CA PHE A 282 -6.89 12.31 -6.46
C PHE A 282 -7.20 13.48 -7.38
N TYR A 283 -7.40 14.68 -6.83
CA TYR A 283 -7.58 15.91 -7.61
C TYR A 283 -7.38 17.15 -6.74
N GLY A 284 -7.20 18.31 -7.36
CA GLY A 284 -7.21 19.60 -6.69
C GLY A 284 -7.85 20.69 -7.55
N TRP A 285 -8.46 21.66 -6.89
CA TRP A 285 -9.10 22.80 -7.57
C TRP A 285 -8.21 24.04 -7.55
N PHE A 286 -8.18 24.81 -8.64
CA PHE A 286 -7.30 25.98 -8.76
C PHE A 286 -7.59 27.03 -7.67
N SER A 287 -8.86 27.29 -7.40
CA SER A 287 -9.32 28.22 -6.36
C SER A 287 -9.66 27.53 -5.04
N GLY A 288 -9.42 26.23 -4.91
CA GLY A 288 -10.02 25.42 -3.85
C GLY A 288 -9.05 24.43 -3.22
N PRO A 289 -9.55 23.50 -2.40
CA PRO A 289 -8.73 22.49 -1.76
C PRO A 289 -8.07 21.48 -2.72
N MET A 290 -7.15 20.72 -2.14
CA MET A 290 -6.41 19.59 -2.75
C MET A 290 -6.75 18.31 -1.99
N TYR A 291 -6.92 17.21 -2.72
CA TYR A 291 -7.39 15.93 -2.17
C TYR A 291 -6.49 14.74 -2.50
N MET A 292 -6.06 14.04 -1.46
CA MET A 292 -5.41 12.73 -1.53
C MET A 292 -6.45 11.62 -1.43
N GLY A 293 -6.20 10.46 -2.02
CA GLY A 293 -7.01 9.27 -1.78
C GLY A 293 -6.94 8.83 -0.32
N SER A 294 -8.03 8.30 0.21
CA SER A 294 -8.16 7.88 1.60
C SER A 294 -9.11 6.70 1.74
N VAL A 295 -9.04 6.03 2.89
CA VAL A 295 -10.10 5.11 3.33
C VAL A 295 -10.81 5.73 4.53
N GLY A 296 -12.13 5.81 4.45
CA GLY A 296 -13.02 6.39 5.45
C GLY A 296 -13.21 5.50 6.68
N ALA A 297 -13.65 6.11 7.78
CA ALA A 297 -13.99 5.42 9.02
C ALA A 297 -15.26 4.53 8.91
N ASP A 298 -15.96 4.60 7.78
CA ASP A 298 -17.08 3.76 7.34
C ASP A 298 -16.65 2.66 6.34
N GLY A 299 -15.35 2.58 6.03
CA GLY A 299 -14.81 1.62 5.08
C GLY A 299 -14.94 2.04 3.62
N THR A 300 -15.20 3.32 3.37
CA THR A 300 -15.36 3.85 2.01
C THR A 300 -14.00 4.22 1.42
N LEU A 301 -13.69 3.76 0.21
CA LEU A 301 -12.58 4.35 -0.55
C LEU A 301 -13.01 5.73 -1.04
N ASN A 302 -12.28 6.78 -0.67
CA ASN A 302 -12.68 8.16 -0.92
C ASN A 302 -11.43 9.04 -1.10
N ASN A 303 -11.60 10.34 -0.90
CA ASN A 303 -10.54 11.32 -0.90
C ASN A 303 -10.68 12.32 0.25
N ASP A 304 -9.56 12.92 0.63
CA ASP A 304 -9.43 13.82 1.76
C ASP A 304 -8.50 14.99 1.55
N LEU A 305 -8.85 16.08 2.21
CA LEU A 305 -8.08 17.31 2.20
C LEU A 305 -6.66 17.07 2.68
N VAL A 306 -5.68 17.54 1.91
CA VAL A 306 -4.26 17.47 2.27
C VAL A 306 -3.96 18.12 3.63
N GLY A 307 -4.73 19.12 4.01
CA GLY A 307 -4.60 19.85 5.28
C GLY A 307 -5.35 19.24 6.46
N ASN A 308 -6.12 18.16 6.25
CA ASN A 308 -6.79 17.45 7.35
C ASN A 308 -5.81 16.51 8.05
N THR A 309 -5.98 16.37 9.36
CA THR A 309 -5.23 15.44 10.18
C THR A 309 -5.89 14.05 10.09
N ILE A 310 -5.28 13.14 9.35
CA ILE A 310 -5.83 11.82 9.01
C ILE A 310 -4.81 10.72 9.39
N GLY A 311 -5.29 9.52 9.68
CA GLY A 311 -4.47 8.38 10.09
C GLY A 311 -3.40 7.99 9.08
N ILE A 312 -2.27 7.51 9.59
CA ILE A 312 -1.17 6.97 8.79
C ILE A 312 -0.92 5.51 9.15
N ARG A 313 -0.89 4.66 8.12
CA ARG A 313 -0.64 3.22 8.25
C ARG A 313 0.58 2.84 7.41
N PRO A 314 1.76 2.65 8.04
CA PRO A 314 2.96 2.26 7.33
C PRO A 314 2.76 1.00 6.50
N VAL A 315 3.39 0.98 5.33
CA VAL A 315 3.50 -0.20 4.47
C VAL A 315 4.96 -0.53 4.28
N ILE A 316 5.30 -1.81 4.42
CA ILE A 316 6.63 -2.38 4.15
C ILE A 316 6.48 -3.64 3.30
N SER A 317 7.58 -4.11 2.71
CA SER A 317 7.63 -5.45 2.13
C SER A 317 8.68 -6.29 2.86
N ILE A 318 8.38 -7.56 3.09
CA ILE A 318 9.33 -8.52 3.66
C ILE A 318 9.65 -9.63 2.66
N ASN A 319 10.76 -10.33 2.86
CA ASN A 319 11.12 -11.48 2.05
C ASN A 319 10.00 -12.54 2.13
N GLY A 320 9.50 -13.02 0.99
CA GLY A 320 8.44 -14.04 0.93
C GLY A 320 8.89 -15.43 1.39
N ASP A 321 10.20 -15.68 1.38
CA ASP A 321 10.81 -16.95 1.76
C ASP A 321 11.06 -17.09 3.27
N VAL A 322 10.59 -16.13 4.08
CA VAL A 322 10.68 -16.25 5.54
C VAL A 322 9.89 -17.44 6.06
N LYS A 323 10.48 -18.13 7.04
CA LYS A 323 9.82 -19.22 7.76
C LYS A 323 8.77 -18.65 8.70
N ILE A 324 7.61 -19.29 8.72
CA ILE A 324 6.49 -18.87 9.56
C ILE A 324 5.83 -20.04 10.29
N THR A 325 5.13 -19.72 11.37
CA THR A 325 4.10 -20.58 11.97
C THR A 325 2.72 -20.01 11.69
N GLY A 326 1.68 -20.75 12.05
CA GLY A 326 0.28 -20.32 11.94
C GLY A 326 -0.33 -20.48 10.54
N THR A 327 -1.59 -20.08 10.46
CA THR A 327 -2.47 -20.21 9.28
C THR A 327 -2.84 -18.86 8.66
N GLY A 328 -2.58 -17.76 9.37
CA GLY A 328 -2.96 -16.41 8.96
C GLY A 328 -4.35 -15.99 9.42
N SER A 329 -5.09 -16.87 10.10
CA SER A 329 -6.40 -16.56 10.67
C SER A 329 -6.28 -15.58 11.85
N THR A 330 -7.39 -15.00 12.30
CA THR A 330 -7.38 -14.07 13.45
C THR A 330 -6.95 -14.76 14.76
N SER A 331 -7.33 -16.04 14.94
CA SER A 331 -6.98 -16.85 16.12
C SER A 331 -5.59 -17.49 16.02
N ASP A 332 -5.08 -17.64 14.81
CA ASP A 332 -3.78 -18.26 14.52
C ASP A 332 -3.07 -17.48 13.39
N PRO A 333 -2.63 -16.23 13.67
CA PRO A 333 -1.96 -15.39 12.69
C PRO A 333 -0.62 -16.00 12.28
N PHE A 334 -0.14 -15.66 11.10
CA PHE A 334 1.23 -16.01 10.74
C PHE A 334 2.21 -15.36 11.72
N LYS A 335 3.25 -16.07 12.14
CA LYS A 335 4.34 -15.50 12.95
C LYS A 335 5.68 -15.81 12.32
N VAL A 336 6.50 -14.79 12.08
CA VAL A 336 7.85 -14.94 11.51
C VAL A 336 8.79 -15.56 12.53
N ILE A 337 9.53 -16.59 12.09
CA ILE A 337 10.55 -17.27 12.90
C ILE A 337 11.90 -16.59 12.61
N PHE A 338 12.62 -16.25 13.68
CA PHE A 338 13.93 -15.60 13.61
C PHE A 338 15.08 -16.59 13.62
#